data_AF-A0A9D1TFV2-F1
#
_entry.id   AF-A0A9D1TFV2-F1
#
_cell.length_a   1.000
_cell.length_b   1.000
_cell.length_c   1.000
_cell.angle_alpha   90.00
_cell.angle_beta   90.00
_cell.angle_gamma   90.00
#
_symmetry.space_group_name_H-M   'P 1'
#
loop_
_entity.id
_entity.type
_entity.pdbx_description
1 polymer ?
#
loop_
_entity_poly.entity_id
_entity_poly.type
_entity_poly.pdbx_seq_one_letter_code
_entity_poly.pdbx_strand_id
1 'polypeptide(L)'
;MGAKKSIGKWTLAALAAYELTLAGISLTPVAGKGTSFGEPAMWRNLVLIAAFYLIPLIFYYLHIEVMRYILAAVVIFWTIPIPFFILISGGLFLYARFQGDSFTSMVYLIAMSIAGVSLLLQILWCVKCLGKRKKREFT
;
A
#
# COMPACT_ATOMS: atom_id res chain seq x y z
N MET A 1 -1.35 14.32 -22.74
CA MET A 1 -1.10 14.79 -21.35
C MET A 1 -2.02 14.19 -20.27
N GLY A 2 -3.34 14.00 -20.49
CA GLY A 2 -4.27 13.55 -19.45
C GLY A 2 -3.98 12.17 -18.81
N ALA A 3 -3.43 11.22 -19.57
CA ALA A 3 -3.10 9.88 -19.04
C ALA A 3 -1.97 9.89 -18.01
N LYS A 4 -0.90 10.68 -18.22
CA LYS A 4 0.23 10.80 -17.28
C LYS A 4 -0.22 11.41 -15.95
N LYS A 5 -1.01 12.49 -16.01
CA LYS A 5 -1.58 13.17 -14.83
C LYS A 5 -2.53 12.25 -14.05
N SER A 6 -3.27 11.38 -14.75
CA SER A 6 -4.11 10.37 -14.10
C SER A 6 -3.28 9.31 -13.40
N ILE A 7 -2.26 8.74 -14.06
CA ILE A 7 -1.39 7.71 -13.46
C ILE A 7 -0.71 8.26 -12.20
N GLY A 8 -0.14 9.47 -12.25
CA GLY A 8 0.50 10.07 -11.07
C GLY A 8 -0.44 10.26 -9.88
N LYS A 9 -1.68 10.69 -10.10
CA LYS A 9 -2.69 10.77 -9.03
C LYS A 9 -2.98 9.41 -8.40
N TRP A 10 -3.15 8.38 -9.21
CA TRP A 10 -3.39 7.02 -8.73
C TRP A 10 -2.19 6.47 -7.97
N THR A 11 -0.96 6.72 -8.46
CA THR A 11 0.27 6.28 -7.79
C THR A 11 0.45 6.96 -6.43
N LEU A 12 0.18 8.27 -6.35
CA LEU A 12 0.19 9.00 -5.08
C LEU A 12 -0.88 8.50 -4.10
N ALA A 13 -2.08 8.20 -4.59
CA ALA A 13 -3.14 7.62 -3.76
C ALA A 13 -2.76 6.23 -3.24
N ALA A 14 -2.16 5.37 -4.08
CA ALA A 14 -1.67 4.06 -3.69
C ALA A 14 -0.53 4.15 -2.67
N LEU A 15 0.41 5.07 -2.87
CA LEU A 15 1.49 5.35 -1.92
C LEU A 15 0.92 5.80 -0.58
N ALA A 16 0.06 6.83 -0.56
CA ALA A 16 -0.51 7.35 0.67
C ALA A 16 -1.30 6.28 1.44
N ALA A 17 -2.05 5.42 0.74
CA ALA A 17 -2.78 4.34 1.36
C ALA A 17 -1.85 3.27 1.96
N TYR A 18 -0.74 2.96 1.30
CA TYR A 18 0.26 2.03 1.82
C TYR A 18 0.98 2.59 3.04
N GLU A 19 1.40 3.86 3.01
CA GLU A 19 2.01 4.55 4.15
C GLU A 19 1.08 4.56 5.36
N LEU A 20 -0.22 4.85 5.16
CA LEU A 20 -1.23 4.76 6.21
C LEU A 20 -1.38 3.33 6.74
N THR A 21 -1.29 2.34 5.86
CA THR A 21 -1.32 0.93 6.27
C THR A 21 -0.11 0.63 7.15
N LEU A 22 1.09 1.04 6.72
CA LEU A 22 2.32 0.84 7.48
C LEU A 22 2.24 1.52 8.85
N ALA A 23 1.80 2.78 8.91
CA ALA A 23 1.58 3.50 10.17
C ALA A 23 0.55 2.79 11.07
N GLY A 24 -0.52 2.25 10.48
CA GLY A 24 -1.50 1.42 11.20
C GLY A 24 -0.88 0.15 11.77
N ILE A 25 -0.04 -0.55 10.98
CA ILE A 25 0.71 -1.73 11.43
C ILE A 25 1.60 -1.34 12.62
N SER A 26 2.32 -0.22 12.52
CA SER A 26 3.24 0.26 13.55
C SER A 26 2.58 0.50 14.92
N LEU A 27 1.28 0.79 14.92
CA LEU A 27 0.47 1.00 16.13
C LEU A 27 -0.09 -0.31 16.71
N THR A 28 -0.08 -1.40 15.94
CA THR A 28 -0.49 -2.71 16.43
C THR A 28 0.66 -3.44 17.12
N PRO A 29 0.40 -4.30 18.12
CA PRO A 29 1.45 -5.10 18.75
C PRO A 29 2.01 -6.21 17.83
N VAL A 30 1.55 -6.27 16.57
CA VAL A 30 2.09 -7.14 15.51
C VAL A 30 3.33 -6.51 14.86
N ALA A 31 3.58 -5.23 15.09
CA ALA A 31 4.79 -4.58 14.63
C ALA A 31 6.03 -5.25 15.24
N GLY A 32 6.95 -5.72 14.38
CA GLY A 32 8.25 -6.25 14.81
C GLY A 32 9.20 -5.14 15.26
N LYS A 33 10.39 -5.52 15.77
CA LYS A 33 11.48 -4.65 16.30
C LYS A 33 12.14 -3.68 15.27
N GLY A 34 11.40 -3.20 14.30
CA GLY A 34 11.85 -2.20 13.32
C GLY A 34 10.70 -1.48 12.61
N THR A 35 9.46 -1.85 12.92
CA THR A 35 8.25 -1.23 12.39
C THR A 35 7.40 -0.63 13.50
N SER A 36 7.82 -0.72 14.76
CA SER A 36 7.06 -0.18 15.89
C SER A 36 6.98 1.34 15.84
N PHE A 37 5.84 1.88 16.27
CA PHE A 37 5.62 3.31 16.28
C PHE A 37 6.68 4.04 17.12
N GLY A 38 7.27 5.10 16.55
CA GLY A 38 8.32 5.90 17.20
C GLY A 38 9.75 5.38 17.00
N GLU A 39 9.96 4.19 16.45
CA GLU A 39 11.30 3.73 16.12
C GLU A 39 11.86 4.45 14.88
N PRO A 40 13.16 4.84 14.87
CA PRO A 40 13.80 5.41 13.69
C PRO A 40 13.72 4.51 12.46
N ALA A 41 13.68 3.19 12.67
CA ALA A 41 13.54 2.19 11.60
C ALA A 41 12.18 2.29 10.89
N MET A 42 11.09 2.63 11.60
CA MET A 42 9.78 2.86 11.00
C MET A 42 9.83 4.01 10.01
N TRP A 43 10.42 5.14 10.41
CA TRP A 43 10.57 6.31 9.54
C TRP A 43 11.43 6.02 8.31
N ARG A 44 12.50 5.23 8.47
CA ARG A 44 13.30 4.75 7.34
C ARG A 44 12.49 3.90 6.38
N ASN A 45 11.63 3.01 6.88
CA ASN A 45 10.77 2.18 6.04
C ASN A 45 9.76 3.03 5.24
N LEU A 46 9.09 3.99 5.88
CA LEU A 46 8.18 4.95 5.22
C LEU A 46 8.89 5.71 4.08
N VAL A 47 10.05 6.30 4.36
CA VAL A 47 10.83 7.03 3.34
C VAL A 47 11.29 6.12 2.20
N LEU A 48 11.71 4.89 2.53
CA LEU A 48 12.16 3.91 1.55
C LEU A 48 11.02 3.49 0.61
N ILE A 49 9.83 3.22 1.14
CA ILE A 49 8.64 2.91 0.34
C ILE A 49 8.27 4.10 -0.54
N ALA A 50 8.22 5.31 0.03
CA ALA A 50 7.97 6.53 -0.72
C ALA A 50 8.97 6.70 -1.87
N ALA A 51 10.25 6.44 -1.66
CA ALA A 51 11.27 6.48 -2.70
C ALA A 51 11.00 5.45 -3.82
N PHE A 52 10.63 4.22 -3.48
CA PHE A 52 10.29 3.18 -4.47
C PHE A 52 9.10 3.55 -5.37
N TYR A 53 8.14 4.33 -4.87
CA TYR A 53 7.02 4.82 -5.68
C TYR A 53 7.34 6.11 -6.43
N LEU A 54 8.07 7.04 -5.81
CA LEU A 54 8.35 8.37 -6.38
C LEU A 54 9.43 8.33 -7.45
N ILE A 55 10.49 7.53 -7.28
CA ILE A 55 11.60 7.47 -8.24
C ILE A 55 11.11 7.03 -9.63
N PRO A 56 10.42 5.87 -9.78
CA PRO A 56 9.91 5.46 -11.10
C PRO A 56 8.85 6.44 -11.64
N LEU A 57 8.09 7.10 -10.75
CA LEU A 57 7.10 8.10 -11.15
C LEU A 57 7.75 9.35 -11.75
N ILE A 58 8.85 9.85 -11.17
CA ILE A 58 9.62 10.99 -11.70
C ILE A 58 10.19 10.63 -13.08
N PHE A 59 10.80 9.46 -13.21
CA PHE A 59 11.32 8.99 -14.50
C PHE A 59 10.23 8.78 -15.56
N TYR A 60 9.02 8.39 -15.14
CA TYR A 60 7.86 8.30 -16.03
C TYR A 60 7.41 9.69 -16.56
N TYR A 61 7.52 10.74 -15.74
CA TYR A 61 7.29 12.11 -16.20
C TYR A 61 8.37 12.57 -17.19
N LEU A 62 9.62 12.13 -17.01
CA LEU A 62 10.75 12.31 -17.93
C LEU A 62 10.65 11.51 -19.26
N HIS A 63 9.46 11.03 -19.61
CA HIS A 63 9.16 10.31 -20.87
C HIS A 63 9.76 8.91 -21.02
N ILE A 64 10.32 8.31 -19.95
CA ILE A 64 10.74 6.91 -19.99
C ILE A 64 9.51 6.00 -19.78
N GLU A 65 8.93 5.52 -20.88
CA GLU A 65 7.69 4.71 -20.82
C GLU A 65 7.89 3.38 -20.08
N VAL A 66 9.10 2.82 -20.12
CA VAL A 66 9.49 1.56 -19.44
C VAL A 66 9.29 1.64 -17.92
N MET A 67 9.42 2.82 -17.34
CA MET A 67 9.30 3.03 -15.88
C MET A 67 7.92 2.71 -15.35
N ARG A 68 6.89 2.68 -16.22
CA ARG A 68 5.55 2.24 -15.82
C ARG A 68 5.52 0.75 -15.41
N TYR A 69 6.34 -0.09 -16.03
CA TYR A 69 6.44 -1.52 -15.69
C TYR A 69 7.16 -1.71 -14.37
N ILE A 70 8.23 -0.95 -14.13
CA ILE A 70 8.93 -0.93 -12.84
C ILE A 70 7.96 -0.48 -11.75
N LEU A 71 7.21 0.60 -11.98
CA LEU A 71 6.21 1.07 -11.03
C LEU A 71 5.11 0.03 -10.77
N ALA A 72 4.68 -0.72 -11.80
CA ALA A 72 3.73 -1.81 -11.62
C ALA A 72 4.33 -2.97 -10.82
N ALA A 73 5.58 -3.34 -11.07
CA ALA A 73 6.29 -4.36 -10.31
C ALA A 73 6.42 -3.96 -8.83
N VAL A 74 6.76 -2.69 -8.56
CA VAL A 74 6.82 -2.14 -7.20
C VAL A 74 5.45 -2.23 -6.52
N VAL A 75 4.38 -1.78 -7.18
CA VAL A 75 3.01 -1.85 -6.63
C VAL A 75 2.62 -3.29 -6.32
N ILE A 76 2.85 -4.22 -7.26
CA ILE A 76 2.51 -5.64 -7.06
C ILE A 76 3.33 -6.22 -5.91
N PHE A 77 4.64 -5.95 -5.86
CA PHE A 77 5.52 -6.42 -4.81
C PHE A 77 5.05 -5.98 -3.42
N TRP A 78 4.69 -4.70 -3.26
CA TRP A 78 4.17 -4.16 -2.01
C TRP A 78 2.69 -4.54 -1.74
N THR A 79 1.94 -5.00 -2.74
CA THR A 79 0.58 -5.52 -2.54
C THR A 79 0.59 -6.91 -1.88
N ILE A 80 1.56 -7.77 -2.21
CA ILE A 80 1.65 -9.16 -1.70
C ILE A 80 1.58 -9.27 -0.16
N PRO A 81 2.29 -8.45 0.65
CA PRO A 81 2.24 -8.58 2.11
C PRO A 81 0.91 -8.13 2.75
N ILE A 82 0.11 -7.29 2.08
CA ILE A 82 -1.13 -6.73 2.62
C ILE A 82 -2.21 -7.78 2.95
N PRO A 83 -2.54 -8.74 2.08
CA PRO A 83 -3.52 -9.78 2.42
C PRO A 83 -3.06 -10.65 3.60
N PHE A 84 -1.76 -10.92 3.74
CA PHE A 84 -1.24 -11.62 4.92
C PHE A 84 -1.45 -10.78 6.18
N PHE A 85 -1.20 -9.47 6.10
CA PHE A 85 -1.45 -8.59 7.23
C PHE A 85 -2.94 -8.56 7.63
N ILE A 86 -3.86 -8.49 6.66
CA ILE A 86 -5.30 -8.55 6.91
C ILE A 86 -5.69 -9.87 7.58
N LEU A 87 -5.10 -10.98 7.14
CA LEU A 87 -5.38 -12.31 7.71
C LEU A 87 -4.90 -12.42 9.17
N ILE A 88 -3.68 -11.96 9.44
CA ILE A 88 -3.07 -12.00 10.78
C ILE A 88 -3.84 -11.08 11.74
N SER A 89 -4.10 -9.83 11.33
CA SER A 89 -4.86 -8.87 12.13
C SER A 89 -6.32 -9.31 12.34
N GLY A 90 -6.93 -9.99 11.37
CA GLY A 90 -8.26 -10.60 11.52
C GLY A 90 -8.30 -11.75 12.51
N GLY A 91 -7.28 -12.62 12.51
CA GLY A 91 -7.15 -13.67 13.52
C GLY A 91 -7.00 -13.09 14.94
N LEU A 92 -6.15 -12.06 15.08
CA LEU A 92 -5.94 -11.36 16.35
C LEU A 92 -7.16 -10.58 16.81
N PHE A 93 -7.93 -10.01 15.88
CA PHE A 93 -9.22 -9.38 16.19
C PHE A 93 -10.19 -10.36 16.83
N LEU A 94 -10.37 -11.55 16.22
CA LEU A 94 -11.24 -12.58 16.78
C LEU A 94 -10.75 -13.02 18.16
N TYR A 95 -9.44 -13.25 18.31
CA TYR A 95 -8.82 -13.62 19.58
C TYR A 95 -9.04 -12.58 20.69
N ALA A 96 -8.76 -11.30 20.42
CA ALA A 96 -8.98 -10.21 21.36
C ALA A 96 -10.46 -10.06 21.73
N ARG A 97 -11.37 -10.28 20.76
CA ARG A 97 -12.81 -10.25 20.99
C ARG A 97 -13.27 -11.36 21.92
N PHE A 98 -12.70 -12.56 21.79
CA PHE A 98 -12.96 -13.70 22.69
C PHE A 98 -12.43 -13.46 24.11
N GLN A 99 -11.31 -12.73 24.26
CA GLN A 99 -10.79 -12.34 25.58
C GLN A 99 -11.56 -11.19 26.24
N GLY A 100 -12.50 -10.55 25.54
CA GLY A 100 -13.29 -9.43 26.07
C GLY A 100 -12.55 -8.08 26.02
N ASP A 101 -11.36 -8.02 25.42
CA ASP A 101 -10.61 -6.77 25.27
C ASP A 101 -11.17 -5.94 24.11
N SER A 102 -12.06 -5.01 24.47
CA SER A 102 -12.79 -4.16 23.53
C SER A 102 -11.86 -3.16 22.84
N PHE A 103 -10.85 -2.64 23.53
CA PHE A 103 -9.98 -1.59 22.99
C PHE A 103 -9.05 -2.16 21.91
N THR A 104 -8.36 -3.26 22.22
CA THR A 104 -7.43 -3.92 21.29
C THR A 104 -8.16 -4.47 20.06
N SER A 105 -9.39 -4.99 20.24
CA SER A 105 -10.22 -5.43 19.11
C SER A 105 -10.58 -4.28 18.14
N MET A 106 -10.90 -3.09 18.65
CA MET A 106 -11.17 -1.93 17.78
C MET A 106 -9.93 -1.48 17.00
N VAL A 107 -8.75 -1.49 17.63
CA VAL A 107 -7.49 -1.14 16.96
C VAL A 107 -7.20 -2.08 15.79
N TYR A 108 -7.36 -3.40 15.98
CA TYR A 108 -7.18 -4.37 14.88
C TYR A 108 -8.21 -4.21 13.78
N LEU A 109 -9.47 -3.89 14.11
CA LEU A 109 -10.52 -3.66 13.13
C LEU A 109 -10.23 -2.42 12.26
N ILE A 110 -9.73 -1.34 12.88
CA ILE A 110 -9.30 -0.14 12.16
C ILE A 110 -8.12 -0.47 11.25
N ALA A 111 -7.09 -1.15 11.77
CA ALA A 111 -5.91 -1.54 10.99
C ALA A 111 -6.28 -2.42 9.78
N MET A 112 -7.18 -3.40 9.96
CA MET A 112 -7.70 -4.23 8.87
C MET A 112 -8.45 -3.41 7.82
N SER A 113 -9.29 -2.47 8.24
CA SER A 113 -10.08 -1.65 7.32
C SER A 113 -9.19 -0.75 6.46
N ILE A 114 -8.16 -0.14 7.05
CA ILE A 114 -7.16 0.67 6.33
C ILE A 114 -6.39 -0.21 5.34
N ALA A 115 -5.92 -1.39 5.77
CA ALA A 115 -5.23 -2.35 4.91
C ALA A 115 -6.12 -2.82 3.74
N GLY A 116 -7.41 -3.05 4.00
CA GLY A 116 -8.39 -3.42 2.98
C GLY A 116 -8.60 -2.33 1.93
N VAL A 117 -8.75 -1.06 2.37
CA VAL A 117 -8.85 0.09 1.45
C VAL A 117 -7.58 0.26 0.62
N SER A 118 -6.41 0.09 1.25
CA SER A 118 -5.11 0.14 0.57
C SER A 118 -4.99 -0.95 -0.51
N LEU A 119 -5.39 -2.18 -0.19
CA LEU A 119 -5.40 -3.29 -1.14
C LEU A 119 -6.32 -3.00 -2.33
N LEU A 120 -7.53 -2.49 -2.08
CA LEU A 120 -8.46 -2.09 -3.14
C LEU A 120 -7.88 -0.99 -4.04
N LEU A 121 -7.23 0.02 -3.46
CA LEU A 121 -6.58 1.09 -4.22
C LEU A 121 -5.44 0.57 -5.10
N GLN A 122 -4.65 -0.39 -4.61
CA GLN A 122 -3.58 -1.00 -5.40
C GLN A 122 -4.11 -1.89 -6.53
N ILE A 123 -5.18 -2.65 -6.29
CA ILE A 123 -5.87 -3.41 -7.36
C ILE A 123 -6.47 -2.45 -8.39
N LEU A 124 -7.16 -1.40 -7.95
CA LEU A 124 -7.73 -0.37 -8.84
C LEU A 124 -6.64 0.32 -9.66
N TRP A 125 -5.49 0.60 -9.05
CA TRP A 125 -4.32 1.11 -9.76
C TRP A 125 -3.88 0.14 -10.86
N CYS A 126 -3.72 -1.15 -10.54
CA CYS A 126 -3.34 -2.17 -11.52
C CYS A 126 -4.35 -2.23 -12.68
N VAL A 127 -5.64 -2.31 -12.40
CA VAL A 127 -6.68 -2.39 -13.44
C VAL A 127 -6.71 -1.12 -14.31
N LYS A 128 -6.67 0.08 -13.71
CA LYS A 128 -6.73 1.35 -14.45
C LYS A 128 -5.45 1.63 -15.23
N CYS A 129 -4.28 1.31 -14.70
CA CYS A 129 -2.99 1.64 -15.31
C CYS A 129 -2.55 0.57 -16.32
N LEU A 130 -2.73 -0.72 -16.02
CA LEU A 130 -2.42 -1.82 -16.96
C LEU A 130 -3.54 -2.01 -17.99
N GLY A 131 -4.80 -2.01 -17.56
CA GLY A 131 -5.95 -2.25 -18.44
C GLY A 131 -6.15 -1.20 -19.54
N LYS A 132 -5.72 0.05 -19.33
CA LYS A 132 -5.81 1.12 -20.35
C LYS A 132 -4.92 0.89 -21.59
N ARG A 133 -3.96 -0.04 -21.58
CA ARG A 133 -3.12 -0.37 -22.76
C ARG A 133 -3.68 -1.51 -23.60
N LYS A 134 -4.45 -2.45 -23.02
CA LYS A 134 -5.14 -3.49 -23.81
C LYS A 134 -6.07 -2.88 -24.86
N LYS A 135 -6.63 -1.70 -24.57
CA LYS A 135 -7.44 -0.91 -25.52
C LYS A 135 -6.64 -0.10 -26.55
N ARG A 136 -5.32 0.05 -26.39
CA ARG A 136 -4.47 0.89 -27.26
C ARG A 136 -3.51 0.10 -28.14
N GLU A 137 -3.39 -1.21 -27.97
CA GLU A 137 -2.64 -2.10 -28.89
C GLU A 137 -3.55 -2.72 -29.97
N PHE A 138 -4.86 -2.47 -29.92
CA PHE A 138 -5.86 -2.97 -30.89
C PHE A 138 -6.49 -1.84 -31.73
N THR A 139 -5.88 -0.65 -31.77
CA THR A 139 -6.29 0.49 -32.63
C THR A 139 -5.05 1.12 -33.21
#